data_AF-A0A2A5BGR5-F1
#
_entry.id   AF-A0A2A5BGR5-F1
#
_cell.length_a   1.000
_cell.length_b   1.000
_cell.length_c   1.000
_cell.angle_alpha   90.00
_cell.angle_beta   90.00
_cell.angle_gamma   90.00
#
_symmetry.space_group_name_H-M   'P 1'
#
loop_
_entity.id
_entity.type
_entity.pdbx_description
1 polymer ?
#
loop_
_entity_poly.entity_id
_entity_poly.type
_entity_poly.pdbx_seq_one_letter_code
_entity_poly.pdbx_strand_id
1 'polypeptide(L)'
;MTIRTLTLLTFFVSLTAHAWEVDDFTHRAEIIAISADQKVDNLFELNEQTNKYFHAAVSEFNSSHSCVDDMQKNSPEIYSQVKSMLGRENTESTLEDWISHSRMMVSSKGDQEMYGTPWSIDPSFNLNAHVVGVTKIGHFVDEGFDLFKEAFIKEGGDFYSALQRSNDYEDYVFGLSNSGVKSYADMAASYSGLTFYMSLLHGEGNYLSCNQSSGEYEIQRDFDWADYVNDSWDSGINCSMFYRAKFPYDRIANRQQDEYIKADDYEPIAFGDDYFTNAGTHFNKWLKAKGMSCPAQLQQCKSLASLECATYIVSPACLKLSDTVNKACANKKLGEVIVPSANSAYRYGENQYFIRSKMFDVLK
;
A
#
# COMPACT_ATOMS: atom_id res chain seq x y z
N MET A 1 -0.56 24.72 56.53
CA MET A 1 -0.86 23.51 55.73
C MET A 1 -1.88 23.89 54.67
N THR A 2 -1.40 24.20 53.47
CA THR A 2 -2.25 24.56 52.33
C THR A 2 -2.03 23.49 51.26
N ILE A 3 -3.03 22.64 51.09
CA ILE A 3 -3.05 21.56 50.11
C ILE A 3 -3.18 22.20 48.73
N ARG A 4 -2.12 22.13 47.92
CA ARG A 4 -2.17 22.45 46.49
C ARG A 4 -2.76 21.24 45.77
N THR A 5 -4.00 21.38 45.31
CA THR A 5 -4.65 20.43 44.42
C THR A 5 -3.94 20.49 43.06
N LEU A 6 -3.20 19.43 42.73
CA LEU A 6 -2.58 19.24 41.42
C LEU A 6 -3.67 18.77 40.46
N THR A 7 -4.20 19.68 39.64
CA THR A 7 -5.13 19.33 38.56
C THR A 7 -4.31 18.67 37.45
N LEU A 8 -4.33 17.34 37.39
CA LEU A 8 -3.85 16.58 36.24
C LEU A 8 -4.77 16.92 35.07
N LEU A 9 -4.29 17.74 34.14
CA LEU A 9 -4.96 18.00 32.88
C LEU A 9 -4.63 16.82 31.95
N THR A 10 -5.44 15.77 32.01
CA THR A 10 -5.38 14.67 31.04
C THR A 10 -5.84 15.22 29.69
N PHE A 11 -4.88 15.61 28.85
CA PHE A 11 -5.12 15.83 27.43
C PHE A 11 -5.46 14.45 26.82
N PHE A 12 -6.74 14.08 26.87
CA PHE A 12 -7.29 13.16 25.89
C PHE A 12 -7.28 13.91 24.56
N VAL A 13 -6.16 13.83 23.84
CA VAL A 13 -6.19 14.05 22.40
C VAL A 13 -6.97 12.86 21.88
N SER A 14 -8.28 13.03 21.71
CA SER A 14 -9.08 12.15 20.87
C SER A 14 -8.58 12.35 19.45
N LEU A 15 -7.48 11.69 19.11
CA LEU A 15 -7.15 11.40 17.73
C LEU A 15 -8.30 10.53 17.26
N THR A 16 -9.31 11.15 16.64
CA THR A 16 -10.18 10.46 15.70
C THR A 16 -9.33 10.12 14.49
N ALA A 17 -8.36 9.22 14.68
CA ALA A 17 -7.78 8.46 13.60
C ALA A 17 -8.92 7.56 13.15
N HIS A 18 -9.76 8.11 12.27
CA HIS A 18 -10.64 7.30 11.48
C HIS A 18 -9.72 6.31 10.76
N ALA A 19 -9.80 5.04 11.12
CA ALA A 19 -9.10 3.99 10.40
C ALA A 19 -9.68 3.98 8.98
N TRP A 20 -8.96 4.60 8.06
CA TRP A 20 -9.22 4.70 6.64
C TRP A 20 -8.50 3.52 5.99
N GLU A 21 -9.13 2.35 6.05
CA GLU A 21 -8.40 1.11 5.86
C GLU A 21 -9.05 0.13 4.90
N VAL A 22 -10.31 0.39 4.54
CA VAL A 22 -11.07 -0.63 3.86
C VAL A 22 -11.71 -0.09 2.61
N ASP A 23 -11.23 -0.61 1.49
CA ASP A 23 -11.59 -0.18 0.16
C ASP A 23 -13.06 -0.49 -0.14
N ASP A 24 -13.69 0.38 -0.92
CA ASP A 24 -15.01 0.12 -1.45
C ASP A 24 -14.97 -0.95 -2.55
N PHE A 25 -15.78 -2.00 -2.36
CA PHE A 25 -16.06 -3.00 -3.40
C PHE A 25 -17.42 -2.82 -4.04
N THR A 26 -18.29 -1.98 -3.50
CA THR A 26 -19.66 -1.78 -3.98
C THR A 26 -19.67 -1.37 -5.45
N HIS A 27 -18.73 -0.49 -5.82
CA HIS A 27 -18.61 0.04 -7.17
C HIS A 27 -17.60 -0.71 -8.07
N ARG A 28 -17.14 -1.90 -7.65
CA ARG A 28 -16.15 -2.70 -8.40
C ARG A 28 -16.53 -2.89 -9.87
N ALA A 29 -17.79 -3.25 -10.14
CA ALA A 29 -18.25 -3.50 -11.51
C ALA A 29 -18.16 -2.25 -12.39
N GLU A 30 -18.45 -1.08 -11.82
CA GLU A 30 -18.34 0.21 -12.49
C GLU A 30 -16.87 0.56 -12.78
N ILE A 31 -15.99 0.40 -11.79
CA ILE A 31 -14.55 0.65 -11.93
C ILE A 31 -13.93 -0.22 -13.03
N ILE A 32 -14.31 -1.51 -13.10
CA ILE A 32 -13.81 -2.43 -14.14
C ILE A 32 -14.35 -2.06 -15.52
N ALA A 33 -15.60 -1.58 -15.59
CA ALA A 33 -16.33 -1.30 -16.82
C ALA A 33 -15.96 0.02 -17.51
N ILE A 34 -15.12 0.87 -16.90
CA ILE A 34 -14.64 2.09 -17.56
C ILE A 34 -13.90 1.75 -18.87
N SER A 35 -13.95 2.67 -19.83
CA SER A 35 -13.34 2.48 -21.15
C SER A 35 -11.81 2.32 -21.07
N ALA A 36 -11.21 1.67 -22.07
CA ALA A 36 -9.75 1.55 -22.16
C ALA A 36 -9.05 2.91 -22.16
N ASP A 37 -9.63 3.91 -22.83
CA ASP A 37 -9.14 5.30 -22.81
C ASP A 37 -9.15 5.86 -21.38
N GLN A 38 -10.23 5.66 -20.61
CA GLN A 38 -10.26 6.10 -19.21
C GLN A 38 -9.21 5.40 -18.33
N LYS A 39 -8.91 4.12 -18.58
CA LYS A 39 -7.85 3.40 -17.86
C LYS A 39 -6.47 3.99 -18.14
N VAL A 40 -6.18 4.30 -19.41
CA VAL A 40 -4.95 5.02 -19.81
C VAL A 40 -4.91 6.40 -19.18
N ASP A 41 -6.01 7.14 -19.22
CA ASP A 41 -6.11 8.49 -18.66
C ASP A 41 -5.81 8.50 -17.17
N ASN A 42 -6.41 7.59 -16.41
CA ASN A 42 -6.16 7.47 -14.98
C ASN A 42 -4.68 7.18 -14.68
N LEU A 43 -4.08 6.21 -15.37
CA LEU A 43 -2.67 5.88 -15.18
C LEU A 43 -1.76 7.05 -15.57
N PHE A 44 -2.03 7.71 -16.69
CA PHE A 44 -1.26 8.87 -17.14
C PHE A 44 -1.35 10.03 -16.16
N GLU A 45 -2.55 10.40 -15.72
CA GLU A 45 -2.78 11.53 -14.82
C GLU A 45 -2.08 11.31 -13.47
N LEU A 46 -2.16 10.09 -12.94
CA LEU A 46 -1.48 9.78 -11.69
C LEU A 46 0.05 9.73 -11.87
N ASN A 47 0.57 9.16 -12.96
CA ASN A 47 2.00 9.21 -13.28
C ASN A 47 2.50 10.67 -13.39
N GLU A 48 1.74 11.53 -14.07
CA GLU A 48 2.10 12.95 -14.24
C GLU A 48 2.17 13.67 -12.91
N GLN A 49 1.17 13.46 -12.04
CA GLN A 49 1.15 14.08 -10.74
C GLN A 49 2.26 13.56 -9.82
N THR A 50 2.50 12.24 -9.81
CA THR A 50 3.58 11.63 -9.03
C THR A 50 4.95 12.13 -9.49
N ASN A 51 5.21 12.19 -10.80
CA ASN A 51 6.48 12.69 -11.31
C ASN A 51 6.66 14.19 -11.07
N LYS A 52 5.60 14.99 -11.13
CA LYS A 52 5.67 16.40 -10.73
C LYS A 52 6.19 16.55 -9.30
N TYR A 53 5.67 15.78 -8.36
CA TYR A 53 6.14 15.80 -6.97
C TYR A 53 7.54 15.20 -6.81
N PHE A 54 7.84 14.12 -7.53
CA PHE A 54 9.15 13.48 -7.52
C PHE A 54 10.26 14.42 -8.02
N HIS A 55 10.04 15.07 -9.16
CA HIS A 55 10.96 16.07 -9.73
C HIS A 55 11.10 17.28 -8.80
N ALA A 56 10.02 17.74 -8.16
CA ALA A 56 10.08 18.81 -7.16
C ALA A 56 10.93 18.41 -5.96
N ALA A 57 10.79 17.18 -5.44
CA ALA A 57 11.59 16.66 -4.33
C ALA A 57 13.09 16.69 -4.64
N VAL A 58 13.47 16.20 -5.83
CA VAL A 58 14.87 16.18 -6.28
C VAL A 58 15.41 17.60 -6.49
N SER A 59 14.63 18.46 -7.14
CA SER A 59 15.03 19.85 -7.37
C SER A 59 15.21 20.64 -6.07
N GLU A 60 14.32 20.45 -5.09
CA GLU A 60 14.41 21.09 -3.78
C GLU A 60 15.63 20.59 -3.01
N PHE A 61 15.86 19.27 -3.03
CA PHE A 61 17.05 18.68 -2.43
C PHE A 61 18.33 19.28 -3.01
N ASN A 62 18.48 19.24 -4.34
CA ASN A 62 19.68 19.75 -5.05
C ASN A 62 19.89 21.26 -4.85
N SER A 63 18.85 22.03 -4.55
CA SER A 63 18.98 23.48 -4.28
C SER A 63 19.71 23.81 -2.98
N SER A 64 19.80 22.85 -2.06
CA SER A 64 20.29 23.07 -0.69
C SER A 64 21.26 21.99 -0.17
N HIS A 65 21.40 20.86 -0.87
CA HIS A 65 22.21 19.73 -0.46
C HIS A 65 23.04 19.17 -1.62
N SER A 66 24.13 18.48 -1.26
CA SER A 66 25.00 17.74 -2.19
C SER A 66 24.71 16.24 -2.09
N CYS A 67 24.46 15.57 -3.21
CA CYS A 67 24.32 14.12 -3.25
C CYS A 67 25.60 13.41 -2.81
N VAL A 68 26.78 14.02 -3.01
CA VAL A 68 28.07 13.44 -2.62
C VAL A 68 28.14 13.29 -1.10
N ASP A 69 27.71 14.31 -0.37
CA ASP A 69 27.68 14.30 1.10
C ASP A 69 26.53 13.43 1.62
N ASP A 70 25.39 13.49 0.94
CA ASP A 70 24.19 12.75 1.34
C ASP A 70 24.35 11.24 1.26
N MET A 71 24.99 10.74 0.19
CA MET A 71 25.28 9.31 0.03
C MET A 71 26.25 8.74 1.07
N GLN A 72 26.96 9.59 1.84
CA GLN A 72 27.80 9.12 2.96
C GLN A 72 27.00 8.86 4.24
N LYS A 73 25.74 9.32 4.30
CA LYS A 73 24.86 9.11 5.45
C LYS A 73 24.34 7.68 5.43
N ASN A 74 24.16 7.11 6.63
CA ASN A 74 23.49 5.82 6.78
C ASN A 74 22.02 5.86 6.29
N SER A 75 21.42 7.05 6.33
CA SER A 75 20.09 7.32 5.77
C SER A 75 20.19 8.59 4.93
N PRO A 76 20.44 8.48 3.61
CA PRO A 76 20.41 9.63 2.70
C PRO A 76 19.09 10.39 2.83
N GLU A 77 19.16 11.71 2.96
CA GLU A 77 18.00 12.57 3.22
C GLU A 77 17.06 12.66 2.01
N ILE A 78 17.57 12.38 0.81
CA ILE A 78 16.74 12.32 -0.41
C ILE A 78 15.59 11.31 -0.27
N TYR A 79 15.78 10.21 0.47
CA TYR A 79 14.69 9.26 0.72
C TYR A 79 13.52 9.91 1.46
N SER A 80 13.82 10.63 2.56
CA SER A 80 12.81 11.35 3.33
C SER A 80 12.22 12.53 2.57
N GLN A 81 13.00 13.21 1.72
CA GLN A 81 12.51 14.30 0.87
C GLN A 81 11.48 13.79 -0.14
N VAL A 82 11.78 12.69 -0.84
CA VAL A 82 10.85 12.03 -1.76
C VAL A 82 9.60 11.58 -1.02
N LYS A 83 9.76 10.93 0.14
CA LYS A 83 8.63 10.54 0.98
C LYS A 83 7.75 11.73 1.38
N SER A 84 8.34 12.85 1.81
CA SER A 84 7.59 14.03 2.25
C SER A 84 6.77 14.64 1.09
N MET A 85 7.36 14.69 -0.10
CA MET A 85 6.70 15.27 -1.29
C MET A 85 5.61 14.39 -1.89
N LEU A 86 5.81 13.07 -1.90
CA LEU A 86 4.80 12.13 -2.41
C LEU A 86 3.72 11.84 -1.36
N GLY A 87 4.12 11.80 -0.10
CA GLY A 87 3.34 11.30 1.02
C GLY A 87 2.90 12.40 1.96
N ARG A 88 2.98 12.11 3.26
CA ARG A 88 2.50 12.98 4.34
C ARG A 88 3.62 13.71 5.09
N GLU A 89 3.28 14.91 5.58
CA GLU A 89 3.67 15.36 6.93
C GLU A 89 2.51 15.27 7.96
N ASN A 90 1.23 15.14 7.53
CA ASN A 90 0.01 15.13 8.39
C ASN A 90 -1.09 14.11 7.95
N THR A 91 -2.36 14.26 8.35
CA THR A 91 -3.40 13.19 8.41
C THR A 91 -3.98 12.64 7.09
N GLU A 92 -3.56 13.10 5.90
CA GLU A 92 -3.88 12.52 4.55
C GLU A 92 -2.67 12.71 3.62
N SER A 93 -2.29 11.71 2.79
CA SER A 93 -1.10 11.86 1.91
C SER A 93 -1.37 12.80 0.74
N THR A 94 -0.35 13.54 0.32
CA THR A 94 -0.49 14.55 -0.75
C THR A 94 -1.05 13.94 -2.03
N LEU A 95 -0.61 12.72 -2.39
CA LEU A 95 -1.15 11.99 -3.53
C LEU A 95 -2.56 11.44 -3.27
N GLU A 96 -2.87 10.89 -2.10
CA GLU A 96 -4.23 10.43 -1.77
C GLU A 96 -5.25 11.56 -1.83
N ASP A 97 -4.91 12.72 -1.25
CA ASP A 97 -5.76 13.92 -1.27
C ASP A 97 -6.01 14.38 -2.71
N TRP A 98 -4.94 14.46 -3.51
CA TRP A 98 -5.08 14.83 -4.92
C TRP A 98 -5.95 13.84 -5.70
N ILE A 99 -5.75 12.53 -5.51
CA ILE A 99 -6.56 11.48 -6.15
C ILE A 99 -8.03 11.61 -5.72
N SER A 100 -8.29 11.82 -4.43
CA SER A 100 -9.65 11.95 -3.88
C SER A 100 -10.43 13.13 -4.46
N HIS A 101 -9.73 14.16 -4.93
CA HIS A 101 -10.30 15.32 -5.61
C HIS A 101 -10.22 15.24 -7.14
N SER A 102 -9.64 14.17 -7.69
CA SER A 102 -9.50 13.95 -9.13
C SER A 102 -10.77 13.35 -9.73
N ARG A 103 -10.83 13.36 -11.07
CA ARG A 103 -11.89 12.70 -11.85
C ARG A 103 -11.74 11.19 -11.95
N MET A 104 -10.66 10.62 -11.41
CA MET A 104 -10.37 9.18 -11.50
C MET A 104 -11.26 8.36 -10.56
N MET A 105 -11.73 8.98 -9.49
CA MET A 105 -12.53 8.35 -8.45
C MET A 105 -13.94 8.05 -8.93
N VAL A 106 -14.44 6.87 -8.58
CA VAL A 106 -15.89 6.68 -8.55
C VAL A 106 -16.41 7.41 -7.31
N SER A 107 -17.32 8.37 -7.52
CA SER A 107 -17.68 9.43 -6.56
C SER A 107 -18.43 8.98 -5.30
N SER A 108 -18.49 7.68 -5.04
CA SER A 108 -19.30 7.07 -4.00
C SER A 108 -18.41 6.56 -2.88
N LYS A 109 -18.70 6.93 -1.62
CA LYS A 109 -18.02 6.39 -0.42
C LYS A 109 -18.42 4.94 -0.11
N GLY A 110 -18.83 4.16 -1.10
CA GLY A 110 -19.28 2.79 -0.93
C GLY A 110 -20.52 2.64 -0.03
N ASP A 111 -20.91 1.39 0.19
CA ASP A 111 -21.96 1.02 1.14
C ASP A 111 -21.38 0.95 2.56
N GLN A 112 -21.57 1.98 3.36
CA GLN A 112 -21.05 2.09 4.74
C GLN A 112 -21.49 0.93 5.65
N GLU A 113 -22.52 0.16 5.28
CA GLU A 113 -22.91 -1.04 6.01
C GLU A 113 -21.99 -2.23 5.74
N MET A 114 -21.06 -2.18 4.77
CA MET A 114 -20.30 -3.33 4.29
C MET A 114 -19.56 -4.09 5.41
N TYR A 115 -18.89 -3.38 6.31
CA TYR A 115 -18.14 -4.00 7.42
C TYR A 115 -18.93 -4.08 8.73
N GLY A 116 -20.07 -3.40 8.82
CA GLY A 116 -20.85 -3.32 10.06
C GLY A 116 -20.13 -2.56 11.17
N THR A 117 -19.11 -1.77 10.82
CA THR A 117 -18.31 -0.92 11.70
C THR A 117 -18.63 0.55 11.43
N PRO A 118 -18.32 1.48 12.34
CA PRO A 118 -18.60 2.90 12.15
C PRO A 118 -17.52 3.58 11.29
N TRP A 119 -16.61 2.81 10.70
CA TRP A 119 -15.48 3.29 9.92
C TRP A 119 -15.93 3.67 8.51
N SER A 120 -15.35 4.76 8.00
CA SER A 120 -15.59 5.17 6.61
C SER A 120 -14.89 4.21 5.68
N ILE A 121 -15.60 3.76 4.66
CA ILE A 121 -15.01 3.06 3.52
C ILE A 121 -14.36 4.09 2.61
N ASP A 122 -13.16 3.75 2.13
CA ASP A 122 -12.44 4.60 1.20
C ASP A 122 -12.82 4.30 -0.24
N PRO A 123 -12.94 5.33 -1.08
CA PRO A 123 -13.32 5.14 -2.46
C PRO A 123 -12.22 4.42 -3.24
N SER A 124 -12.64 3.67 -4.25
CA SER A 124 -11.77 2.92 -5.15
C SER A 124 -11.81 3.49 -6.56
N PHE A 125 -10.73 3.29 -7.31
CA PHE A 125 -10.61 3.72 -8.70
C PHE A 125 -9.88 2.66 -9.54
N ASN A 126 -9.83 2.90 -10.85
CA ASN A 126 -9.04 2.06 -11.74
C ASN A 126 -7.63 2.63 -11.87
N LEU A 127 -6.63 1.81 -11.58
CA LEU A 127 -5.23 2.11 -11.83
C LEU A 127 -4.58 0.96 -12.60
N ASN A 128 -4.14 1.23 -13.83
CA ASN A 128 -3.54 0.24 -14.73
C ASN A 128 -4.40 -1.04 -14.87
N ALA A 129 -5.71 -0.88 -15.07
CA ALA A 129 -6.68 -1.98 -15.15
C ALA A 129 -6.96 -2.76 -13.84
N HIS A 130 -6.38 -2.38 -12.71
CA HIS A 130 -6.68 -2.94 -11.39
C HIS A 130 -7.67 -2.05 -10.61
N VAL A 131 -8.45 -2.64 -9.71
CA VAL A 131 -9.29 -1.88 -8.77
C VAL A 131 -8.46 -1.61 -7.53
N VAL A 132 -8.21 -0.34 -7.24
CA VAL A 132 -7.30 0.08 -6.17
C VAL A 132 -8.05 1.07 -5.28
N GLY A 133 -8.07 0.81 -3.97
CA GLY A 133 -8.52 1.81 -3.00
C GLY A 133 -7.51 2.94 -2.89
N VAL A 134 -7.99 4.16 -2.69
CA VAL A 134 -7.10 5.34 -2.63
C VAL A 134 -6.03 5.21 -1.54
N THR A 135 -6.35 4.57 -0.40
CA THR A 135 -5.44 4.37 0.73
C THR A 135 -4.18 3.60 0.37
N LYS A 136 -4.25 2.71 -0.64
CA LYS A 136 -3.10 1.92 -1.11
C LYS A 136 -1.93 2.81 -1.55
N ILE A 137 -2.22 4.05 -1.94
CA ILE A 137 -1.23 5.05 -2.32
C ILE A 137 -0.42 5.52 -1.12
N GLY A 138 -1.06 5.79 0.03
CA GLY A 138 -0.36 6.09 1.28
C GLY A 138 0.40 4.89 1.82
N HIS A 139 -0.16 3.68 1.74
CA HIS A 139 0.57 2.45 2.11
C HIS A 139 1.83 2.28 1.25
N PHE A 140 1.75 2.51 -0.06
CA PHE A 140 2.92 2.49 -0.93
C PHE A 140 3.96 3.56 -0.54
N VAL A 141 3.56 4.80 -0.33
CA VAL A 141 4.51 5.91 -0.11
C VAL A 141 5.04 5.96 1.33
N ASP A 142 4.14 6.00 2.31
CA ASP A 142 4.46 6.24 3.71
C ASP A 142 4.90 4.95 4.40
N GLU A 143 4.06 3.90 4.36
CA GLU A 143 4.41 2.63 4.99
C GLU A 143 5.54 1.92 4.26
N GLY A 144 5.56 1.97 2.92
CA GLY A 144 6.68 1.46 2.14
C GLY A 144 8.02 2.06 2.57
N PHE A 145 8.04 3.35 2.93
CA PHE A 145 9.24 4.00 3.47
C PHE A 145 9.58 3.50 4.89
N ASP A 146 8.57 3.29 5.73
CA ASP A 146 8.76 2.72 7.06
C ASP A 146 9.33 1.30 7.00
N LEU A 147 8.84 0.47 6.07
CA LEU A 147 9.36 -0.86 5.82
C LEU A 147 10.80 -0.79 5.31
N PHE A 148 11.10 0.15 4.39
CA PHE A 148 12.45 0.37 3.90
C PHE A 148 13.42 0.75 5.02
N LYS A 149 13.02 1.68 5.90
CA LYS A 149 13.82 2.05 7.08
C LYS A 149 14.04 0.86 7.99
N GLU A 150 13.01 0.07 8.25
CA GLU A 150 13.08 -1.12 9.11
C GLU A 150 14.06 -2.17 8.54
N ALA A 151 14.07 -2.37 7.23
CA ALA A 151 14.95 -3.35 6.58
C ALA A 151 16.40 -2.87 6.42
N PHE A 152 16.62 -1.59 6.08
CA PHE A 152 17.92 -1.16 5.53
C PHE A 152 18.57 0.02 6.23
N ILE A 153 17.83 0.81 7.01
CA ILE A 153 18.39 1.97 7.72
C ILE A 153 18.61 1.64 9.20
N LYS A 154 17.68 0.90 9.81
CA LYS A 154 17.75 0.50 11.21
C LYS A 154 18.90 -0.48 11.44
N GLU A 155 19.66 -0.26 12.51
CA GLU A 155 20.72 -1.18 12.92
C GLU A 155 20.14 -2.58 13.21
N GLY A 156 20.70 -3.60 12.55
CA GLY A 156 20.22 -4.97 12.65
C GLY A 156 18.90 -5.25 11.93
N GLY A 157 18.41 -4.31 11.12
CA GLY A 157 17.26 -4.50 10.26
C GLY A 157 17.50 -5.56 9.19
N ASP A 158 16.43 -6.23 8.77
CA ASP A 158 16.44 -7.12 7.62
C ASP A 158 15.10 -7.13 6.87
N PHE A 159 15.06 -7.78 5.72
CA PHE A 159 13.86 -7.83 4.90
C PHE A 159 12.68 -8.51 5.62
N TYR A 160 12.96 -9.49 6.49
CA TYR A 160 11.93 -10.19 7.24
C TYR A 160 11.33 -9.30 8.32
N SER A 161 12.14 -8.52 9.03
CA SER A 161 11.66 -7.59 10.07
C SER A 161 10.75 -6.51 9.47
N ALA A 162 11.03 -6.04 8.26
CA ALA A 162 10.12 -5.17 7.52
C ALA A 162 8.79 -5.85 7.20
N LEU A 163 8.78 -7.08 6.68
CA LEU A 163 7.53 -7.80 6.42
C LEU A 163 6.75 -8.09 7.70
N GLN A 164 7.43 -8.44 8.80
CA GLN A 164 6.82 -8.61 10.11
C GLN A 164 6.20 -7.30 10.60
N ARG A 165 6.87 -6.17 10.40
CA ARG A 165 6.33 -4.85 10.73
C ARG A 165 5.07 -4.53 9.95
N SER A 166 5.03 -4.84 8.65
CA SER A 166 3.80 -4.71 7.84
C SER A 166 2.66 -5.56 8.40
N ASN A 167 2.95 -6.81 8.80
CA ASN A 167 1.96 -7.65 9.45
C ASN A 167 1.46 -7.08 10.78
N ASP A 168 2.36 -6.49 11.58
CA ASP A 168 2.01 -5.94 12.89
C ASP A 168 1.20 -4.65 12.76
N TYR A 169 1.42 -3.84 11.72
CA TYR A 169 0.56 -2.70 11.39
C TYR A 169 -0.89 -3.14 11.13
N GLU A 170 -1.08 -4.20 10.36
CA GLU A 170 -2.40 -4.80 10.06
C GLU A 170 -2.99 -5.62 11.21
N ASP A 171 -2.17 -6.14 12.13
CA ASP A 171 -2.69 -6.83 13.32
C ASP A 171 -3.13 -5.80 14.38
N TYR A 172 -2.54 -4.60 14.39
CA TYR A 172 -2.72 -3.62 15.46
C TYR A 172 -3.06 -2.21 15.00
N VAL A 173 -2.05 -1.44 14.60
CA VAL A 173 -2.09 0.04 14.57
C VAL A 173 -3.12 0.55 13.59
N PHE A 174 -3.16 -0.06 12.42
CA PHE A 174 -4.11 0.30 11.38
C PHE A 174 -5.24 -0.73 11.37
N GLY A 175 -4.89 -2.03 11.41
CA GLY A 175 -5.82 -3.12 11.08
C GLY A 175 -6.72 -3.63 12.20
N LEU A 176 -6.60 -4.93 12.52
CA LEU A 176 -7.57 -5.68 13.34
C LEU A 176 -7.93 -5.01 14.67
N SER A 177 -6.95 -4.43 15.36
CA SER A 177 -7.21 -3.83 16.68
C SER A 177 -7.95 -2.49 16.60
N ASN A 178 -7.92 -1.82 15.45
CA ASN A 178 -8.53 -0.51 15.25
C ASN A 178 -9.78 -0.60 14.37
N SER A 179 -9.65 -1.15 13.16
CA SER A 179 -10.76 -1.27 12.19
C SER A 179 -11.54 -2.58 12.30
N GLY A 180 -10.93 -3.62 12.87
CA GLY A 180 -11.47 -4.98 12.82
C GLY A 180 -11.15 -5.72 11.52
N VAL A 181 -10.36 -5.10 10.63
CA VAL A 181 -10.02 -5.61 9.31
C VAL A 181 -8.51 -5.69 9.18
N LYS A 182 -8.03 -6.77 8.59
CA LYS A 182 -6.64 -6.97 8.16
C LYS A 182 -6.61 -6.98 6.64
N SER A 183 -5.98 -6.01 6.04
CA SER A 183 -5.93 -5.81 4.59
C SER A 183 -4.64 -6.36 4.01
N TYR A 184 -4.74 -7.47 3.27
CA TYR A 184 -3.58 -8.01 2.55
C TYR A 184 -3.19 -7.16 1.34
N ALA A 185 -4.12 -6.36 0.83
CA ALA A 185 -3.83 -5.42 -0.24
C ALA A 185 -3.02 -4.22 0.24
N ASP A 186 -3.24 -3.75 1.47
CA ASP A 186 -2.39 -2.74 2.09
C ASP A 186 -0.97 -3.28 2.31
N MET A 187 -0.84 -4.50 2.83
CA MET A 187 0.46 -5.18 2.94
C MET A 187 1.17 -5.31 1.58
N ALA A 188 0.43 -5.62 0.50
CA ALA A 188 0.99 -5.70 -0.84
C ALA A 188 1.42 -4.34 -1.40
N ALA A 189 0.68 -3.28 -1.11
CA ALA A 189 1.03 -1.91 -1.46
C ALA A 189 2.28 -1.44 -0.70
N SER A 190 2.34 -1.65 0.62
CA SER A 190 3.50 -1.33 1.46
C SER A 190 4.75 -2.11 1.02
N TYR A 191 4.61 -3.39 0.67
CA TYR A 191 5.70 -4.18 0.09
C TYR A 191 6.20 -3.58 -1.24
N SER A 192 5.29 -3.17 -2.12
CA SER A 192 5.66 -2.54 -3.39
C SER A 192 6.37 -1.21 -3.14
N GLY A 193 5.93 -0.43 -2.15
CA GLY A 193 6.59 0.79 -1.70
C GLY A 193 8.01 0.57 -1.18
N LEU A 194 8.20 -0.48 -0.35
CA LEU A 194 9.53 -0.94 0.07
C LEU A 194 10.44 -1.17 -1.14
N THR A 195 9.95 -1.87 -2.18
CA THR A 195 10.75 -2.13 -3.39
C THR A 195 11.05 -0.87 -4.21
N PHE A 196 10.15 0.12 -4.21
CA PHE A 196 10.40 1.44 -4.80
C PHE A 196 11.57 2.13 -4.10
N TYR A 197 11.55 2.23 -2.76
CA TYR A 197 12.64 2.86 -2.03
C TYR A 197 13.96 2.09 -2.16
N MET A 198 13.93 0.75 -2.20
CA MET A 198 15.15 -0.03 -2.50
C MET A 198 15.78 0.34 -3.86
N SER A 199 14.95 0.78 -4.80
CA SER A 199 15.34 1.13 -6.16
C SER A 199 15.56 2.63 -6.36
N LEU A 200 15.38 3.46 -5.33
CA LEU A 200 15.51 4.91 -5.48
C LEU A 200 16.96 5.29 -5.83
N LEU A 201 17.94 4.75 -5.09
CA LEU A 201 19.37 5.03 -5.27
C LEU A 201 20.20 3.81 -5.70
N HIS A 202 19.64 2.60 -5.64
CA HIS A 202 20.40 1.36 -5.78
C HIS A 202 19.74 0.40 -6.78
N GLY A 203 20.53 -0.53 -7.29
CA GLY A 203 20.05 -1.59 -8.20
C GLY A 203 20.04 -1.18 -9.67
N GLU A 204 19.70 -2.14 -10.51
CA GLU A 204 19.52 -1.90 -11.94
C GLU A 204 18.20 -1.17 -12.18
N GLY A 205 18.25 -0.08 -12.94
CA GLY A 205 17.08 0.75 -13.20
C GLY A 205 16.71 1.66 -12.02
N ASN A 206 17.69 2.07 -11.21
CA ASN A 206 17.50 3.03 -10.14
C ASN A 206 16.93 4.37 -10.63
N TYR A 207 16.14 5.04 -9.79
CA TYR A 207 15.51 6.31 -10.17
C TYR A 207 16.48 7.49 -10.15
N LEU A 208 17.43 7.52 -9.22
CA LEU A 208 18.37 8.62 -9.05
C LEU A 208 19.81 8.13 -9.06
N SER A 209 20.70 8.88 -9.70
CA SER A 209 22.15 8.72 -9.57
C SER A 209 22.79 10.02 -9.09
N CYS A 210 23.96 9.95 -8.45
CA CYS A 210 24.67 11.15 -8.00
C CYS A 210 25.70 11.58 -9.04
N ASN A 211 25.55 12.78 -9.60
CA ASN A 211 26.57 13.39 -10.43
C ASN A 211 27.67 13.97 -9.54
N GLN A 212 28.80 13.27 -9.48
CA GLN A 212 29.95 13.64 -8.63
C GLN A 212 30.55 15.01 -8.98
N SER A 213 30.34 15.52 -10.20
CA SER A 213 30.92 16.79 -10.65
C SER A 213 30.07 17.99 -10.25
N SER A 214 28.74 17.89 -10.36
CA SER A 214 27.82 18.94 -9.91
C SER A 214 27.47 18.83 -8.43
N GLY A 215 27.57 17.63 -7.85
CA GLY A 215 27.07 17.33 -6.52
C GLY A 215 25.55 17.17 -6.49
N GLU A 216 24.88 16.99 -7.63
CA GLU A 216 23.42 16.91 -7.73
C GLU A 216 22.95 15.48 -8.00
N TYR A 217 21.78 15.12 -7.46
CA TYR A 217 21.08 13.92 -7.90
C TYR A 217 20.46 14.15 -9.29
N GLU A 218 20.69 13.21 -10.20
CA GLU A 218 20.11 13.18 -11.54
C GLU A 218 19.05 12.10 -11.64
N ILE A 219 17.85 12.47 -12.12
CA ILE A 219 16.77 11.53 -12.40
C ILE A 219 17.14 10.70 -13.63
N GLN A 220 17.29 9.40 -13.44
CA GLN A 220 17.67 8.44 -14.49
C GLN A 220 16.45 7.95 -15.29
N ARG A 221 15.27 7.97 -14.66
CA ARG A 221 14.00 7.55 -15.26
C ARG A 221 12.83 8.13 -14.48
N ASP A 222 11.71 8.25 -15.18
CA ASP A 222 10.45 8.66 -14.55
C ASP A 222 9.80 7.48 -13.79
N PHE A 223 9.04 7.85 -12.77
CA PHE A 223 8.16 6.94 -12.02
C PHE A 223 6.98 6.50 -12.89
N ASP A 224 6.59 5.22 -12.77
CA ASP A 224 5.41 4.68 -13.43
C ASP A 224 4.68 3.73 -12.47
N TRP A 225 3.42 4.03 -12.15
CA TRP A 225 2.60 3.18 -11.27
C TRP A 225 2.43 1.76 -11.83
N ALA A 226 2.52 1.58 -13.15
CA ALA A 226 2.45 0.27 -13.79
C ALA A 226 3.58 -0.68 -13.38
N ASP A 227 4.68 -0.17 -12.79
CA ASP A 227 5.76 -1.01 -12.26
C ASP A 227 5.40 -1.73 -10.96
N TYR A 228 4.40 -1.23 -10.23
CA TYR A 228 4.12 -1.63 -8.86
C TYR A 228 2.71 -2.18 -8.68
N VAL A 229 1.72 -1.51 -9.29
CA VAL A 229 0.32 -1.90 -9.16
C VAL A 229 0.07 -3.24 -9.85
N ASN A 230 -0.63 -4.12 -9.14
CA ASN A 230 -1.06 -5.42 -9.67
C ASN A 230 -2.30 -5.91 -8.89
N ASP A 231 -2.82 -7.08 -9.26
CA ASP A 231 -4.02 -7.68 -8.64
C ASP A 231 -3.91 -7.91 -7.12
N SER A 232 -2.71 -7.91 -6.53
CA SER A 232 -2.56 -8.03 -5.07
C SER A 232 -2.99 -6.78 -4.30
N TRP A 233 -3.06 -5.61 -4.96
CA TRP A 233 -3.55 -4.36 -4.35
C TRP A 233 -5.08 -4.25 -4.38
N ASP A 234 -5.73 -5.17 -5.08
CA ASP A 234 -7.17 -5.19 -5.21
C ASP A 234 -7.75 -6.01 -4.05
N SER A 235 -8.28 -5.32 -3.04
CA SER A 235 -8.81 -5.97 -1.84
C SER A 235 -10.02 -6.89 -2.11
N GLY A 236 -10.61 -6.83 -3.31
CA GLY A 236 -11.69 -7.70 -3.77
C GLY A 236 -11.16 -9.00 -4.38
N ILE A 237 -9.89 -9.02 -4.76
CA ILE A 237 -9.14 -10.22 -5.18
C ILE A 237 -8.33 -10.73 -3.99
N ASN A 238 -7.49 -9.88 -3.40
CA ASN A 238 -6.63 -10.16 -2.25
C ASN A 238 -7.36 -9.89 -0.92
N CYS A 239 -8.36 -10.72 -0.64
CA CYS A 239 -9.34 -10.50 0.42
C CYS A 239 -8.76 -10.11 1.79
N SER A 240 -9.36 -9.08 2.37
CA SER A 240 -9.17 -8.76 3.78
C SER A 240 -9.68 -9.87 4.70
N MET A 241 -9.12 -9.91 5.90
CA MET A 241 -9.40 -10.90 6.93
C MET A 241 -9.89 -10.21 8.20
N PHE A 242 -10.67 -10.92 9.01
CA PHE A 242 -11.26 -10.40 10.25
C PHE A 242 -10.73 -11.16 11.46
N TYR A 243 -9.53 -11.70 11.32
CA TYR A 243 -8.84 -12.47 12.34
C TYR A 243 -7.33 -12.48 12.06
N ARG A 244 -6.56 -12.74 13.10
CA ARG A 244 -5.11 -12.88 12.99
C ARG A 244 -4.74 -14.25 12.44
N ALA A 245 -4.05 -14.26 11.30
CA ALA A 245 -3.44 -15.46 10.76
C ALA A 245 -1.98 -15.56 11.21
N LYS A 246 -1.46 -16.79 11.31
CA LYS A 246 -0.03 -17.02 11.48
C LYS A 246 0.75 -16.33 10.35
N PHE A 247 1.86 -15.67 10.72
CA PHE A 247 2.73 -14.96 9.80
C PHE A 247 4.16 -15.55 9.79
N PRO A 248 4.79 -15.78 8.61
CA PRO A 248 4.14 -15.82 7.30
C PRO A 248 3.08 -16.93 7.24
N TYR A 249 2.12 -16.79 6.32
CA TYR A 249 1.05 -17.77 6.20
C TYR A 249 1.58 -19.12 5.71
N ASP A 250 1.40 -20.17 6.52
CA ASP A 250 1.71 -21.54 6.15
C ASP A 250 0.44 -22.38 6.05
N ARG A 251 0.09 -22.77 4.81
CA ARG A 251 -1.09 -23.60 4.53
C ARG A 251 -1.07 -24.95 5.26
N ILE A 252 0.09 -25.56 5.48
CA ILE A 252 0.18 -26.90 6.09
C ILE A 252 0.03 -26.79 7.61
N ALA A 253 0.78 -25.89 8.23
CA ALA A 253 0.66 -25.64 9.67
C ALA A 253 -0.74 -25.15 10.06
N ASN A 254 -1.36 -24.29 9.23
CA ASN A 254 -2.69 -23.75 9.51
C ASN A 254 -3.83 -24.76 9.29
N ARG A 255 -3.67 -25.83 8.49
CA ARG A 255 -4.66 -26.93 8.44
C ARG A 255 -4.82 -27.66 9.77
N GLN A 256 -3.82 -27.57 10.66
CA GLN A 256 -3.86 -28.15 12.00
C GLN A 256 -4.23 -27.11 13.07
N GLN A 257 -4.17 -25.82 12.74
CA GLN A 257 -4.47 -24.68 13.62
C GLN A 257 -5.76 -23.93 13.22
N ASP A 258 -6.65 -24.55 12.44
CA ASP A 258 -8.01 -24.04 12.23
C ASP A 258 -8.84 -24.03 13.55
N GLU A 259 -8.26 -24.47 14.67
CA GLU A 259 -8.67 -24.06 16.02
C GLU A 259 -8.13 -22.66 16.33
N TYR A 260 -8.88 -21.67 15.83
CA TYR A 260 -8.96 -20.28 16.27
C TYR A 260 -7.93 -19.83 17.32
N ILE A 261 -6.94 -19.02 16.92
CA ILE A 261 -6.63 -17.86 17.77
C ILE A 261 -7.83 -16.95 17.61
N LYS A 262 -8.80 -17.08 18.52
CA LYS A 262 -9.99 -16.24 18.52
C LYS A 262 -9.54 -14.80 18.77
N ALA A 263 -10.24 -13.84 18.17
CA ALA A 263 -10.09 -12.43 18.50
C ALA A 263 -10.22 -12.19 20.03
N ASP A 264 -10.88 -13.10 20.74
CA ASP A 264 -11.08 -13.17 22.19
C ASP A 264 -9.79 -13.24 23.04
N ASP A 265 -8.62 -13.59 22.48
CA ASP A 265 -7.33 -13.59 23.21
C ASP A 265 -6.65 -12.20 23.25
N TYR A 266 -7.27 -11.18 22.65
CA TYR A 266 -6.87 -9.78 22.79
C TYR A 266 -8.00 -8.99 23.44
N GLU A 267 -7.70 -8.31 24.55
CA GLU A 267 -8.51 -7.16 24.98
C GLU A 267 -8.40 -6.10 23.87
N PRO A 268 -9.48 -5.76 23.16
CA PRO A 268 -9.43 -4.72 22.17
C PRO A 268 -9.02 -3.41 22.85
N ILE A 269 -8.00 -2.75 22.34
CA ILE A 269 -7.44 -1.52 22.96
C ILE A 269 -8.50 -0.40 23.00
N ALA A 270 -9.58 -0.49 22.21
CA ALA A 270 -10.58 0.56 22.08
C ALA A 270 -12.06 0.16 22.23
N PHE A 271 -12.49 -1.08 21.93
CA PHE A 271 -13.92 -1.43 21.87
C PHE A 271 -14.18 -2.89 22.29
N GLY A 272 -14.96 -3.13 23.35
CA GLY A 272 -15.12 -4.44 24.00
C GLY A 272 -15.48 -5.64 23.10
N ASP A 273 -15.27 -6.84 23.64
CA ASP A 273 -15.21 -8.17 22.99
C ASP A 273 -16.32 -8.49 21.96
N ASP A 274 -17.51 -7.89 22.09
CA ASP A 274 -18.65 -8.14 21.19
C ASP A 274 -18.56 -7.41 19.83
N TYR A 275 -17.67 -6.41 19.68
CA TYR A 275 -17.67 -5.54 18.51
C TYR A 275 -17.02 -6.18 17.26
N PHE A 276 -15.91 -6.89 17.45
CA PHE A 276 -15.11 -7.42 16.33
C PHE A 276 -15.43 -8.86 15.96
N THR A 277 -16.07 -9.62 16.86
CA THR A 277 -16.44 -11.03 16.64
C THR A 277 -17.48 -11.25 15.55
N ASN A 278 -18.07 -10.18 14.99
CA ASN A 278 -19.10 -10.24 13.95
C ASN A 278 -18.75 -9.54 12.63
N ALA A 279 -17.68 -8.74 12.54
CA ALA A 279 -17.37 -7.96 11.32
C ALA A 279 -17.23 -8.86 10.08
N GLY A 280 -16.50 -9.97 10.20
CA GLY A 280 -16.37 -10.95 9.11
C GLY A 280 -17.69 -11.66 8.77
N THR A 281 -18.52 -11.97 9.75
CA THR A 281 -19.86 -12.57 9.52
C THR A 281 -20.77 -11.56 8.80
N HIS A 282 -20.75 -10.30 9.23
CA HIS A 282 -21.51 -9.22 8.66
C HIS A 282 -21.07 -8.93 7.22
N PHE A 283 -19.78 -8.80 6.98
CA PHE A 283 -19.20 -8.62 5.64
C PHE A 283 -19.60 -9.76 4.69
N ASN A 284 -19.47 -11.02 5.12
CA ASN A 284 -19.87 -12.16 4.28
C ASN A 284 -21.38 -12.19 4.00
N LYS A 285 -22.21 -11.83 4.99
CA LYS A 285 -23.66 -11.71 4.81
C LYS A 285 -24.00 -10.58 3.84
N TRP A 286 -23.32 -9.44 3.96
CA TRP A 286 -23.47 -8.28 3.08
C TRP A 286 -23.09 -8.64 1.64
N LEU A 287 -21.91 -9.25 1.42
CA LEU A 287 -21.48 -9.73 0.10
C LEU A 287 -22.53 -10.65 -0.53
N LYS A 288 -23.00 -11.64 0.23
CA LYS A 288 -24.04 -12.57 -0.23
C LYS A 288 -25.35 -11.86 -0.59
N ALA A 289 -25.77 -10.87 0.21
CA ALA A 289 -26.99 -10.10 -0.06
C ALA A 289 -26.87 -9.25 -1.33
N LYS A 290 -25.65 -8.81 -1.69
CA LYS A 290 -25.36 -8.08 -2.93
C LYS A 290 -25.03 -8.99 -4.12
N GLY A 291 -25.03 -10.32 -3.94
CA GLY A 291 -24.62 -11.27 -4.97
C GLY A 291 -23.13 -11.22 -5.31
N MET A 292 -22.30 -10.76 -4.36
CA MET A 292 -20.86 -10.62 -4.48
C MET A 292 -20.13 -11.71 -3.69
N SER A 293 -18.83 -11.86 -3.95
CA SER A 293 -17.94 -12.75 -3.21
C SER A 293 -16.56 -12.13 -3.04
N CYS A 294 -15.83 -12.59 -2.02
CA CYS A 294 -14.39 -12.39 -1.93
C CYS A 294 -13.72 -13.78 -1.86
N PRO A 295 -12.82 -14.14 -2.79
CA PRO A 295 -12.37 -13.31 -3.91
C PRO A 295 -13.48 -13.10 -4.95
N ALA A 296 -13.53 -11.92 -5.54
CA ALA A 296 -14.43 -11.56 -6.62
C ALA A 296 -14.00 -12.18 -7.95
N GLN A 297 -12.71 -12.52 -8.08
CA GLN A 297 -12.10 -13.08 -9.29
C GLN A 297 -11.18 -14.25 -8.91
N LEU A 298 -11.71 -15.47 -9.04
CA LEU A 298 -11.05 -16.69 -8.54
C LEU A 298 -9.70 -16.97 -9.21
N GLN A 299 -9.58 -16.74 -10.52
CA GLN A 299 -8.34 -17.07 -11.25
C GLN A 299 -7.21 -16.10 -10.91
N GLN A 300 -7.51 -14.79 -10.88
CA GLN A 300 -6.58 -13.75 -10.45
C GLN A 300 -6.09 -14.01 -9.02
N CYS A 301 -7.01 -14.34 -8.11
CA CYS A 301 -6.69 -14.70 -6.74
C CYS A 301 -5.77 -15.93 -6.66
N LYS A 302 -5.98 -16.97 -7.49
CA LYS A 302 -5.05 -18.10 -7.57
C LYS A 302 -3.67 -17.69 -8.09
N SER A 303 -3.59 -16.83 -9.10
CA SER A 303 -2.29 -16.41 -9.64
C SER A 303 -1.47 -15.59 -8.65
N LEU A 304 -2.10 -14.89 -7.71
CA LEU A 304 -1.38 -14.18 -6.63
C LEU A 304 -0.47 -15.12 -5.83
N ALA A 305 -0.83 -16.39 -5.68
CA ALA A 305 -0.01 -17.37 -4.96
C ALA A 305 1.35 -17.65 -5.61
N SER A 306 1.58 -17.23 -6.86
CA SER A 306 2.88 -17.35 -7.55
C SER A 306 3.81 -16.15 -7.33
N LEU A 307 3.30 -15.03 -6.78
CA LEU A 307 4.10 -13.85 -6.52
C LEU A 307 5.26 -14.16 -5.58
N GLU A 308 6.37 -13.44 -5.75
CA GLU A 308 7.43 -13.45 -4.74
C GLU A 308 6.86 -12.94 -3.41
N CYS A 309 7.29 -13.55 -2.31
CA CYS A 309 6.79 -13.26 -0.97
C CYS A 309 5.27 -13.43 -0.81
N ALA A 310 4.61 -14.27 -1.64
CA ALA A 310 3.16 -14.48 -1.57
C ALA A 310 2.66 -14.88 -0.16
N THR A 311 3.44 -15.65 0.61
CA THR A 311 3.07 -16.03 1.98
C THR A 311 3.02 -14.86 2.98
N TYR A 312 3.51 -13.69 2.59
CA TYR A 312 3.54 -12.48 3.41
C TYR A 312 2.47 -11.48 2.98
N ILE A 313 2.22 -11.33 1.67
CA ILE A 313 1.36 -10.26 1.12
C ILE A 313 0.06 -10.75 0.49
N VAL A 314 -0.15 -12.06 0.36
CA VAL A 314 -1.36 -12.63 -0.25
C VAL A 314 -2.24 -13.27 0.81
N SER A 315 -3.53 -12.97 0.73
CA SER A 315 -4.54 -13.44 1.68
C SER A 315 -4.58 -14.96 1.75
N PRO A 316 -4.86 -15.53 2.95
CA PRO A 316 -5.10 -16.95 3.12
C PRO A 316 -6.21 -17.48 2.20
N ALA A 317 -7.23 -16.67 1.89
CA ALA A 317 -8.28 -17.03 0.95
C ALA A 317 -7.72 -17.43 -0.43
N CYS A 318 -6.80 -16.63 -0.97
CA CYS A 318 -6.13 -16.91 -2.24
C CYS A 318 -5.14 -18.07 -2.15
N LEU A 319 -4.31 -18.10 -1.10
CA LEU A 319 -3.31 -19.16 -0.92
C LEU A 319 -3.95 -20.56 -0.73
N LYS A 320 -5.16 -20.63 -0.15
CA LYS A 320 -5.93 -21.88 -0.02
C LYS A 320 -6.50 -22.37 -1.35
N LEU A 321 -6.78 -21.46 -2.30
CA LEU A 321 -7.37 -21.79 -3.60
C LEU A 321 -6.34 -22.23 -4.65
N SER A 322 -5.07 -21.88 -4.47
CA SER A 322 -3.99 -22.26 -5.39
C SER A 322 -3.42 -23.64 -5.06
N ASP A 323 -3.06 -24.42 -6.08
CA ASP A 323 -2.39 -25.71 -5.89
C ASP A 323 -0.94 -25.52 -5.43
N THR A 324 -0.25 -24.53 -6.00
CA THR A 324 1.14 -24.17 -5.72
C THR A 324 1.21 -22.79 -5.06
N VAL A 325 2.01 -22.69 -3.99
CA VAL A 325 2.30 -21.42 -3.32
C VAL A 325 3.79 -21.16 -3.41
N ASN A 326 4.15 -20.01 -3.96
CA ASN A 326 5.51 -19.51 -3.93
C ASN A 326 5.85 -19.08 -2.50
N LYS A 327 6.68 -19.88 -1.84
CA LYS A 327 7.20 -19.60 -0.50
C LYS A 327 8.52 -18.83 -0.54
N ALA A 328 9.05 -18.56 -1.74
CA ALA A 328 10.29 -17.81 -1.88
C ALA A 328 10.03 -16.36 -1.48
N CYS A 329 10.74 -15.94 -0.46
CA CYS A 329 10.91 -14.55 -0.11
C CYS A 329 12.37 -14.44 0.33
N ALA A 330 13.26 -14.22 -0.64
CA ALA A 330 14.67 -14.12 -0.35
C ALA A 330 14.89 -12.91 0.58
N ASN A 331 15.84 -13.01 1.50
CA ASN A 331 16.30 -11.84 2.24
C ASN A 331 17.05 -10.94 1.24
N LYS A 332 16.31 -10.02 0.61
CA LYS A 332 16.84 -9.15 -0.44
C LYS A 332 17.77 -8.10 0.18
N LYS A 333 18.90 -7.87 -0.49
CA LYS A 333 19.79 -6.74 -0.18
C LYS A 333 19.46 -5.52 -1.02
N LEU A 334 19.91 -4.35 -0.58
CA LEU A 334 19.87 -3.15 -1.41
C LEU A 334 20.56 -3.42 -2.76
N GLY A 335 19.87 -3.06 -3.84
CA GLY A 335 20.32 -3.27 -5.21
C GLY A 335 20.04 -4.65 -5.82
N GLU A 336 19.43 -5.60 -5.08
CA GLU A 336 18.96 -6.88 -5.64
C GLU A 336 17.53 -6.81 -6.21
N VAL A 337 16.83 -5.68 -6.01
CA VAL A 337 15.53 -5.43 -6.63
C VAL A 337 15.75 -4.88 -8.04
N ILE A 338 15.10 -5.52 -9.00
CA ILE A 338 15.02 -5.05 -10.38
C ILE A 338 13.64 -4.43 -10.55
N VAL A 339 13.58 -3.14 -10.86
CA VAL A 339 12.32 -2.49 -11.23
C VAL A 339 11.97 -2.92 -12.66
N PRO A 340 10.74 -3.42 -12.92
CA PRO A 340 10.39 -4.01 -14.21
C PRO A 340 10.65 -3.13 -15.44
N SER A 341 10.40 -1.81 -15.39
CA SER A 341 10.42 -0.98 -16.60
C SER A 341 11.58 0.01 -16.75
N ALA A 342 12.78 -0.49 -17.06
CA ALA A 342 13.73 0.36 -17.80
C ALA A 342 13.14 0.90 -19.13
N ASN A 343 12.04 0.29 -19.61
CA ASN A 343 11.36 0.57 -20.86
C ASN A 343 9.93 1.14 -20.71
N SER A 344 9.58 1.81 -19.59
CA SER A 344 8.25 2.45 -19.50
C SER A 344 8.02 3.38 -20.70
N ALA A 345 6.82 3.27 -21.28
CA ALA A 345 6.37 4.14 -22.36
C ALA A 345 6.05 5.56 -21.90
N TYR A 346 5.91 5.77 -20.59
CA TYR A 346 5.65 7.06 -19.96
C TYR A 346 6.94 7.88 -19.84
N ARG A 347 6.81 9.19 -20.05
CA ARG A 347 7.86 10.19 -19.88
C ARG A 347 7.24 11.49 -19.34
N TYR A 348 7.83 12.05 -18.29
CA TYR A 348 7.27 13.24 -17.64
C TYR A 348 7.39 14.47 -18.54
N GLY A 349 6.31 15.25 -18.64
CA GLY A 349 6.25 16.47 -19.47
C GLY A 349 6.21 16.24 -20.98
N GLU A 350 6.24 14.99 -21.46
CA GLU A 350 6.03 14.66 -22.86
C GLU A 350 4.55 14.84 -23.28
N ASN A 351 4.31 15.02 -24.58
CA ASN A 351 2.96 15.28 -25.08
C ASN A 351 2.01 14.11 -24.78
N GLN A 352 0.93 14.39 -24.06
CA GLN A 352 -0.07 13.42 -23.64
C GLN A 352 -0.61 12.55 -24.80
N TYR A 353 -0.82 13.11 -26.00
CA TYR A 353 -1.31 12.33 -27.16
C TYR A 353 -0.32 11.24 -27.59
N PHE A 354 0.98 11.54 -27.55
CA PHE A 354 2.02 10.60 -27.95
C PHE A 354 2.18 9.47 -26.93
N ILE A 355 2.17 9.82 -25.64
CA ILE A 355 2.26 8.83 -24.56
C ILE A 355 1.03 7.93 -24.52
N ARG A 356 -0.18 8.51 -24.61
CA ARG A 356 -1.43 7.74 -24.63
C ARG A 356 -1.43 6.66 -25.69
N SER A 357 -0.97 6.98 -26.91
CA SER A 357 -0.90 5.99 -27.99
C SER A 357 0.01 4.81 -27.64
N LYS A 358 1.14 5.03 -26.96
CA LYS A 358 2.05 3.94 -26.56
C LYS A 358 1.49 3.13 -25.38
N MET A 359 0.90 3.79 -24.39
CA MET A 359 0.29 3.13 -23.23
C MET A 359 -0.90 2.27 -23.63
N PHE A 360 -1.67 2.71 -24.64
CA PHE A 360 -2.82 1.95 -25.14
C PHE A 360 -2.42 0.59 -25.72
N ASP A 361 -1.25 0.48 -26.33
CA ASP A 361 -0.74 -0.78 -26.88
C ASP A 361 -0.26 -1.75 -25.80
N VAL A 362 0.05 -1.27 -24.58
CA VAL A 362 0.45 -2.10 -23.43
C VAL A 362 -0.76 -2.67 -22.67
N LEU A 363 -1.91 -1.98 -22.73
CA LEU A 363 -3.14 -2.38 -22.03
C LEU A 363 -4.05 -3.33 -22.83
N LYS A 364 -3.72 -3.62 -24.10
CA LYS A 364 -4.38 -4.67 -24.90
C LYS A 364 -3.73 -6.01 -24.64
#